data_AF-A0A5D2QI64-F1
#
_entry.id   AF-A0A5D2QI64-F1
#
_cell.length_a   1.000
_cell.length_b   1.000
_cell.length_c   1.000
_cell.angle_alpha   90.00
_cell.angle_beta   90.00
_cell.angle_gamma   90.00
#
_symmetry.space_group_name_H-M   'P 1'
#
loop_
_entity.id
_entity.type
_entity.pdbx_description
1 polymer ?
#
loop_
_entity_poly.entity_id
_entity_poly.type
_entity_poly.pdbx_seq_one_letter_code
_entity_poly.pdbx_strand_id
1 'polypeptide(L)'
;MPAYEQQGLVNLSVFFSLTYGIGFAAIISTLSHVAVFNGKEIHAQLKASFKGKEDIHTRLMKKYKSIPNWWFYLLLGLTLLLSLALCVFMKRDIQMPWWGLIFAAAIALAFTLPVSIITATTNQSPGLNIITEYIMGYILPGKPIANVCFKTYGYISMAQAVSFLNDFKLGHYMKIPPRSMFVVQNIGTVIAGTVNLAVAWWLLTTVENVCQDHLLPPNSPWTCPCDRVFFDASVIWGLVGPKRIFSPLGNYSALNWFFLGGALGPVVVWLFHKAFPNQKWIPLTNLPVLLGATAAMPPATSLNFNCWLIIGFIFNYYVFKYRKGWWQRYNYVLSAALDAGLAFMGVLLYFTLTMHGISISRWGSDGEHCDL
;
A
#
# COMPACT_ATOMS: atom_id res chain seq x y z
N MET A 1 16.66 -24.54 16.04
CA MET A 1 16.95 -24.41 14.59
C MET A 1 18.45 -24.23 14.53
N PRO A 2 19.22 -25.29 14.24
CA PRO A 2 20.68 -25.25 14.41
C PRO A 2 21.36 -24.16 13.58
N ALA A 3 20.88 -23.92 12.35
CA ALA A 3 21.41 -22.84 11.49
C ALA A 3 21.15 -21.43 12.04
N TYR A 4 19.99 -21.19 12.67
CA TYR A 4 19.67 -19.90 13.30
C TYR A 4 20.55 -19.64 14.54
N GLU A 5 20.79 -20.68 15.33
CA GLU A 5 21.67 -20.59 16.50
C GLU A 5 23.14 -20.39 16.09
N GLN A 6 23.56 -20.88 14.92
CA GLN A 6 24.88 -20.62 14.34
C GLN A 6 25.04 -19.22 13.74
N GLN A 7 24.02 -18.68 13.06
CA GLN A 7 24.06 -17.33 12.48
C GLN A 7 23.82 -16.21 13.51
N GLY A 8 23.13 -16.50 14.60
CA GLY A 8 22.84 -15.54 15.65
C GLY A 8 21.55 -14.74 15.41
N LEU A 9 21.34 -13.75 16.27
CA LEU A 9 20.13 -12.90 16.25
C LEU A 9 20.14 -11.97 15.03
N VAL A 10 18.96 -11.76 14.45
CA VAL A 10 18.79 -10.86 13.31
C VAL A 10 18.84 -9.41 13.79
N ASN A 11 19.75 -8.63 13.23
CA ASN A 11 19.87 -7.21 13.48
C ASN A 11 19.28 -6.42 12.30
N LEU A 12 18.35 -5.53 12.62
CA LEU A 12 17.75 -4.58 11.69
C LEU A 12 18.53 -3.28 11.72
N SER A 13 18.67 -2.61 10.58
CA SER A 13 19.19 -1.25 10.56
C SER A 13 18.27 -0.33 11.36
N VAL A 14 18.83 0.73 11.95
CA VAL A 14 18.07 1.71 12.75
C VAL A 14 16.93 2.27 11.92
N PHE A 15 17.20 2.63 10.66
CA PHE A 15 16.20 3.12 9.70
C PHE A 15 15.04 2.14 9.53
N PHE A 16 15.33 0.86 9.26
CA PHE A 16 14.31 -0.17 9.05
C PHE A 16 13.48 -0.44 10.32
N SER A 17 14.14 -0.47 11.48
CA SER A 17 13.49 -0.68 12.77
C SER A 17 12.54 0.46 13.15
N LEU A 18 12.93 1.71 12.91
CA LEU A 18 12.10 2.89 13.15
C LEU A 18 10.92 2.94 12.20
N THR A 19 11.12 2.63 10.92
CA THR A 19 10.03 2.53 9.96
C THR A 19 8.97 1.54 10.44
N TYR A 20 9.36 0.34 10.88
CA TYR A 20 8.37 -0.62 11.38
C TYR A 20 7.66 -0.12 12.64
N GLY A 21 8.39 0.48 13.59
CA GLY A 21 7.78 1.11 14.75
C GLY A 21 6.73 2.17 14.35
N ILE A 22 7.09 3.09 13.45
CA ILE A 22 6.17 4.12 12.95
C ILE A 22 5.01 3.48 12.18
N GLY A 23 5.24 2.43 11.40
CA GLY A 23 4.21 1.66 10.71
C GLY A 23 3.20 1.02 11.68
N PHE A 24 3.68 0.44 12.79
CA PHE A 24 2.84 -0.10 13.86
C PHE A 24 1.97 0.98 14.49
N ALA A 25 2.58 2.13 14.79
CA ALA A 25 1.87 3.29 15.33
C ALA A 25 0.86 3.84 14.32
N ALA A 26 1.21 3.94 13.04
CA ALA A 26 0.37 4.48 11.99
C ALA A 26 -0.93 3.68 11.86
N ILE A 27 -0.84 2.35 11.76
CA ILE A 27 -2.03 1.49 11.57
C ILE A 27 -3.01 1.62 12.73
N ILE A 28 -2.53 1.52 13.98
CA ILE A 28 -3.38 1.61 15.16
C ILE A 28 -3.86 3.05 15.40
N SER A 29 -3.04 4.05 15.06
CA SER A 29 -3.44 5.46 15.05
C SER A 29 -4.58 5.68 14.07
N THR A 30 -4.54 5.11 12.87
CA THR A 30 -5.66 5.24 11.92
C THR A 30 -6.95 4.65 12.49
N LEU A 31 -6.89 3.44 13.08
CA LEU A 31 -8.06 2.79 13.67
C LEU A 31 -8.63 3.60 14.85
N SER A 32 -7.78 4.04 15.77
CA SER A 32 -8.20 4.82 16.94
C SER A 32 -8.71 6.22 16.58
N HIS A 33 -8.06 6.91 15.66
CA HIS A 33 -8.51 8.20 15.15
C HIS A 33 -9.89 8.10 14.50
N VAL A 34 -10.09 7.10 13.65
CA VAL A 34 -11.38 6.86 12.99
C VAL A 34 -12.46 6.53 14.00
N ALA A 35 -12.17 5.69 15.00
CA ALA A 35 -13.13 5.36 16.05
C ALA A 35 -13.56 6.60 16.87
N VAL A 36 -12.61 7.49 17.21
CA VAL A 36 -12.83 8.63 18.10
C VAL A 36 -13.44 9.84 17.38
N PHE A 37 -12.90 10.22 16.23
CA PHE A 37 -13.32 11.44 15.51
C PHE A 37 -14.43 11.17 14.49
N ASN A 38 -14.30 10.11 13.68
CA ASN A 38 -15.19 9.87 12.56
C ASN A 38 -16.27 8.82 12.83
N GLY A 39 -16.18 8.06 13.94
CA GLY A 39 -17.07 6.92 14.20
C GLY A 39 -18.56 7.27 14.20
N LYS A 40 -18.93 8.43 14.75
CA LYS A 40 -20.32 8.92 14.74
C LYS A 40 -20.80 9.26 13.34
N GLU A 41 -19.96 9.91 12.55
CA GLU A 41 -20.25 10.29 11.17
C GLU A 41 -20.34 9.05 10.27
N ILE A 42 -19.44 8.09 10.45
CA ILE A 42 -19.46 6.79 9.77
C ILE A 42 -20.75 6.04 10.10
N HIS A 43 -21.15 5.99 11.37
CA HIS A 43 -22.39 5.33 11.76
C HIS A 43 -23.63 6.03 11.17
N ALA A 44 -23.63 7.37 11.18
CA ALA A 44 -24.70 8.16 10.56
C ALA A 44 -24.78 7.95 9.05
N GLN A 45 -23.63 7.95 8.36
CA GLN A 45 -23.53 7.67 6.92
C GLN A 45 -23.96 6.25 6.60
N LEU A 46 -23.52 5.26 7.36
CA LEU A 46 -23.91 3.85 7.17
C LEU A 46 -25.43 3.69 7.32
N LYS A 47 -26.03 4.32 8.33
CA LYS A 47 -27.50 4.35 8.51
C LYS A 47 -28.21 5.12 7.39
N ALA A 48 -27.61 6.20 6.90
CA ALA A 48 -28.13 6.97 5.78
C ALA A 48 -28.02 6.21 4.45
N SER A 49 -27.00 5.39 4.22
CA SER A 49 -26.88 4.56 3.02
C SER A 49 -28.03 3.55 2.89
N PHE A 50 -28.56 3.04 4.01
CA PHE A 50 -29.73 2.16 4.02
C PHE A 50 -31.07 2.88 3.87
N LYS A 51 -31.16 4.18 4.15
CA LYS A 51 -32.40 4.97 4.15
C LYS A 51 -32.39 6.17 3.19
N GLY A 52 -31.34 6.30 2.39
CA GLY A 52 -30.93 7.56 1.77
C GLY A 52 -31.79 7.97 0.59
N LYS A 53 -31.92 9.29 0.42
CA LYS A 53 -32.48 9.90 -0.79
C LYS A 53 -31.58 9.59 -1.99
N GLU A 54 -32.18 9.15 -3.08
CA GLU A 54 -31.46 8.95 -4.34
C GLU A 54 -30.86 10.27 -4.82
N ASP A 55 -29.55 10.26 -5.10
CA ASP A 55 -28.88 11.43 -5.65
C ASP A 55 -29.23 11.60 -7.14
N ILE A 56 -28.99 12.81 -7.67
CA ILE A 56 -29.23 13.13 -9.08
C ILE A 56 -28.43 12.19 -9.98
N HIS A 57 -27.22 11.79 -9.56
CA HIS A 57 -26.40 10.90 -10.35
C HIS A 57 -27.00 9.51 -10.49
N THR A 58 -27.53 8.93 -9.41
CA THR A 58 -28.21 7.64 -9.37
C THR A 58 -29.48 7.68 -10.20
N ARG A 59 -30.26 8.77 -10.10
CA ARG A 59 -31.45 8.95 -10.94
C ARG A 59 -31.12 8.95 -12.44
N LEU A 60 -30.05 9.65 -12.83
CA LEU A 60 -29.58 9.65 -14.23
C LEU A 60 -29.02 8.28 -14.65
N MET A 61 -28.41 7.54 -13.73
CA MET A 61 -27.84 6.22 -14.01
C MET A 61 -28.89 5.11 -14.12
N LYS A 62 -30.12 5.30 -13.63
CA LYS A 62 -31.24 4.34 -13.80
C LYS A 62 -31.57 4.01 -15.26
N LYS A 63 -31.17 4.87 -16.20
CA LYS A 63 -31.31 4.59 -17.65
C LYS A 63 -30.46 3.39 -18.08
N TYR A 64 -29.36 3.12 -17.39
CA TYR A 64 -28.46 2.01 -17.70
C TYR A 64 -28.84 0.77 -16.91
N LYS A 65 -28.72 -0.40 -17.54
CA LYS A 65 -28.94 -1.69 -16.88
C LYS A 65 -27.87 -1.90 -15.81
N SER A 66 -28.29 -2.20 -14.58
CA SER A 66 -27.39 -2.59 -13.50
C SER A 66 -26.61 -3.86 -13.85
N ILE A 67 -25.48 -4.03 -13.16
CA ILE A 67 -24.66 -5.24 -13.24
C ILE A 67 -25.39 -6.33 -12.47
N PRO A 68 -25.63 -7.52 -13.07
CA PRO A 68 -26.18 -8.64 -12.33
C PRO A 68 -25.23 -9.07 -11.21
N ASN A 69 -25.73 -9.22 -9.98
CA ASN A 69 -24.89 -9.61 -8.84
C ASN A 69 -24.14 -10.94 -9.07
N TRP A 70 -24.70 -11.84 -9.87
CA TRP A 70 -24.07 -13.12 -10.19
C TRP A 70 -22.72 -12.99 -10.92
N TRP A 71 -22.45 -11.88 -11.61
CA TRP A 71 -21.16 -11.64 -12.27
C TRP A 71 -20.03 -11.56 -11.23
N PHE A 72 -20.28 -10.87 -10.12
CA PHE A 72 -19.35 -10.76 -9.01
C PHE A 72 -19.18 -12.10 -8.29
N TYR A 73 -20.27 -12.82 -8.03
CA TYR A 73 -20.21 -14.14 -7.38
C TYR A 73 -19.49 -15.17 -8.24
N LEU A 74 -19.70 -15.16 -9.56
CA LEU A 74 -19.02 -16.06 -10.48
C LEU A 74 -17.52 -15.75 -10.51
N LEU A 75 -17.14 -14.47 -10.60
CA LEU A 75 -15.74 -14.07 -10.60
C LEU A 75 -15.03 -14.42 -9.28
N LEU A 76 -15.68 -14.14 -8.14
CA LEU A 76 -15.18 -14.52 -6.82
C LEU A 76 -15.03 -16.05 -6.70
N GLY A 77 -16.04 -16.80 -7.14
CA GLY A 77 -15.99 -18.27 -7.13
C GLY A 77 -14.87 -18.82 -7.99
N LEU A 78 -14.72 -18.34 -9.22
CA LEU A 78 -13.69 -18.78 -10.16
C LEU A 78 -12.29 -18.47 -9.65
N THR A 79 -12.06 -17.24 -9.15
CA THR A 79 -10.76 -16.84 -8.61
C THR A 79 -10.40 -17.61 -7.34
N LEU A 80 -11.35 -17.80 -6.42
CA LEU A 80 -11.11 -18.54 -5.18
C LEU A 80 -10.85 -20.03 -5.44
N LEU A 81 -11.55 -20.64 -6.41
CA LEU A 81 -11.30 -22.01 -6.84
C LEU A 81 -9.91 -22.16 -7.48
N LEU A 82 -9.52 -21.23 -8.35
CA LEU A 82 -8.18 -21.24 -8.96
C LEU A 82 -7.08 -21.09 -7.89
N SER A 83 -7.24 -20.16 -6.95
CA SER A 83 -6.31 -19.98 -5.83
C SER A 83 -6.23 -21.21 -4.93
N LEU A 84 -7.37 -21.88 -4.67
CA LEU A 84 -7.41 -23.10 -3.87
C LEU A 84 -6.73 -24.26 -4.61
N ALA A 85 -6.97 -24.41 -5.91
CA ALA A 85 -6.30 -25.40 -6.76
C ALA A 85 -4.78 -25.21 -6.71
N LEU A 86 -4.29 -23.96 -6.85
CA LEU A 86 -2.86 -23.66 -6.73
C LEU A 86 -2.31 -24.07 -5.35
N CYS A 87 -2.99 -23.72 -4.25
CA CYS A 87 -2.56 -24.10 -2.90
C CYS A 87 -2.51 -25.62 -2.66
N VAL A 88 -3.37 -26.38 -3.33
CA VAL A 88 -3.47 -27.85 -3.20
C VAL A 88 -2.44 -28.56 -4.09
N PHE A 89 -2.38 -28.20 -5.38
CA PHE A 89 -1.52 -28.86 -6.36
C PHE A 89 -0.06 -28.42 -6.25
N MET A 90 0.21 -27.14 -5.99
CA MET A 90 1.57 -26.58 -5.87
C MET A 90 2.01 -26.43 -4.41
N LYS A 91 1.75 -27.46 -3.59
CA LYS A 91 2.05 -27.44 -2.15
C LYS A 91 3.55 -27.24 -1.84
N ARG A 92 4.43 -27.75 -2.70
CA ARG A 92 5.89 -27.62 -2.54
C ARG A 92 6.37 -26.17 -2.71
N ASP A 93 5.78 -25.45 -3.66
CA ASP A 93 6.21 -24.09 -4.00
C ASP A 93 5.51 -23.05 -3.13
N ILE A 94 4.18 -23.14 -2.97
CA ILE A 94 3.37 -22.13 -2.29
C ILE A 94 3.44 -22.28 -0.76
N GLN A 95 3.65 -23.49 -0.25
CA GLN A 95 3.82 -23.84 1.18
C GLN A 95 2.66 -23.44 2.12
N MET A 96 1.63 -22.78 1.59
CA MET A 96 0.45 -22.27 2.29
C MET A 96 -0.62 -23.37 2.42
N PRO A 97 -1.18 -23.59 3.62
CA PRO A 97 -2.29 -24.53 3.77
C PRO A 97 -3.61 -23.94 3.23
N TRP A 98 -4.52 -24.81 2.80
CA TRP A 98 -5.83 -24.41 2.24
C TRP A 98 -6.65 -23.53 3.19
N TRP A 99 -6.60 -23.78 4.50
CA TRP A 99 -7.30 -22.97 5.49
C TRP A 99 -6.73 -21.54 5.57
N GLY A 100 -5.44 -21.37 5.26
CA GLY A 100 -4.78 -20.06 5.24
C GLY A 100 -5.36 -19.16 4.15
N LEU A 101 -5.74 -19.72 3.00
CA LEU A 101 -6.40 -18.98 1.93
C LEU A 101 -7.79 -18.48 2.35
N ILE A 102 -8.59 -19.35 2.96
CA ILE A 102 -9.92 -18.99 3.48
C ILE A 102 -9.79 -17.92 4.57
N PHE A 103 -8.81 -18.07 5.45
CA PHE A 103 -8.53 -17.10 6.49
C PHE A 103 -8.10 -15.75 5.92
N ALA A 104 -7.22 -15.72 4.91
CA ALA A 104 -6.83 -14.49 4.22
C ALA A 104 -8.04 -13.81 3.55
N ALA A 105 -8.89 -14.59 2.86
CA ALA A 105 -10.10 -14.07 2.23
C ALA A 105 -11.10 -13.50 3.25
N ALA A 106 -11.26 -14.14 4.41
CA ALA A 106 -12.10 -13.65 5.49
C ALA A 106 -11.59 -12.32 6.07
N ILE A 107 -10.27 -12.19 6.28
CA ILE A 107 -9.64 -10.93 6.70
C ILE A 107 -9.86 -9.86 5.63
N ALA A 108 -9.57 -10.16 4.36
CA ALA A 108 -9.76 -9.21 3.27
C ALA A 108 -11.20 -8.69 3.24
N LEU A 109 -12.20 -9.59 3.32
CA LEU A 109 -13.61 -9.21 3.32
C LEU A 109 -13.99 -8.35 4.54
N ALA A 110 -13.55 -8.73 5.74
CA ALA A 110 -13.86 -8.01 6.96
C ALA A 110 -13.27 -6.59 6.97
N PHE A 111 -12.03 -6.44 6.48
CA PHE A 111 -11.33 -5.16 6.47
C PHE A 111 -11.62 -4.29 5.24
N THR A 112 -12.13 -4.85 4.15
CA THR A 112 -12.46 -4.07 2.93
C THR A 112 -13.42 -2.92 3.23
N LEU A 113 -14.50 -3.17 3.96
CA LEU A 113 -15.51 -2.14 4.23
C LEU A 113 -14.99 -1.00 5.13
N PRO A 114 -14.40 -1.26 6.32
CA PRO A 114 -13.80 -0.21 7.14
C PRO A 114 -12.71 0.57 6.40
N VAL A 115 -11.78 -0.13 5.74
CA VAL A 115 -10.69 0.52 5.02
C VAL A 115 -11.22 1.38 3.88
N SER A 116 -12.21 0.91 3.11
CA SER A 116 -12.82 1.71 2.04
C SER A 116 -13.43 3.02 2.56
N ILE A 117 -14.09 2.99 3.72
CA ILE A 117 -14.68 4.18 4.34
C ILE A 117 -13.59 5.15 4.80
N ILE A 118 -12.52 4.64 5.39
CA ILE A 118 -11.37 5.43 5.83
C ILE A 118 -10.68 6.08 4.63
N THR A 119 -10.38 5.30 3.58
CA THR A 119 -9.78 5.81 2.35
C THR A 119 -10.69 6.86 1.71
N ALA A 120 -12.02 6.65 1.69
CA ALA A 120 -12.96 7.60 1.10
C ALA A 120 -13.05 8.94 1.86
N THR A 121 -12.77 8.95 3.17
CA THR A 121 -12.88 10.15 4.03
C THR A 121 -11.55 10.85 4.24
N THR A 122 -10.46 10.10 4.34
CA THR A 122 -9.12 10.62 4.66
C THR A 122 -8.18 10.65 3.45
N ASN A 123 -8.59 10.04 2.33
CA ASN A 123 -7.74 9.82 1.16
C ASN A 123 -6.44 9.04 1.48
N GLN A 124 -6.42 8.31 2.61
CA GLN A 124 -5.30 7.50 3.05
C GLN A 124 -5.75 6.06 3.23
N SER A 125 -5.00 5.13 2.66
CA SER A 125 -5.28 3.69 2.78
C SER A 125 -4.34 3.07 3.81
N PRO A 126 -4.84 2.65 4.99
CA PRO A 126 -4.02 1.96 5.97
C PRO A 126 -3.45 0.67 5.37
N GLY A 127 -2.13 0.51 5.43
CA GLY A 127 -1.46 -0.71 4.98
C GLY A 127 -1.68 -1.87 5.95
N LEU A 128 -2.58 -2.81 5.63
CA LEU A 128 -2.75 -4.03 6.45
C LEU A 128 -1.62 -5.04 6.29
N ASN A 129 -0.66 -4.77 5.39
CA ASN A 129 0.52 -5.61 5.14
C ASN A 129 1.16 -6.12 6.43
N ILE A 130 1.42 -5.22 7.37
CA ILE A 130 2.10 -5.56 8.62
C ILE A 130 1.24 -6.50 9.46
N ILE A 131 -0.07 -6.26 9.58
CA ILE A 131 -0.96 -7.09 10.41
C ILE A 131 -1.09 -8.49 9.81
N THR A 132 -1.27 -8.60 8.50
CA THR A 132 -1.41 -9.91 7.83
C THR A 132 -0.12 -10.72 7.94
N GLU A 133 1.04 -10.08 7.75
CA GLU A 133 2.35 -10.69 7.93
C GLU A 133 2.62 -11.07 9.41
N TYR A 134 2.21 -10.24 10.37
CA TYR A 134 2.36 -10.52 11.80
C TYR A 134 1.54 -11.74 12.23
N ILE A 135 0.27 -11.80 11.84
CA ILE A 135 -0.63 -12.92 12.20
C ILE A 135 -0.09 -14.23 11.63
N MET A 136 0.20 -14.26 10.34
CA MET A 136 0.61 -15.50 9.68
C MET A 136 2.02 -15.93 10.09
N GLY A 137 2.94 -14.98 10.27
CA GLY A 137 4.27 -15.25 10.81
C GLY A 137 4.24 -15.84 12.23
N TYR A 138 3.22 -15.50 13.04
CA TYR A 138 3.06 -16.08 14.38
C TYR A 138 2.49 -17.52 14.33
N ILE A 139 1.59 -17.79 13.39
CA ILE A 139 0.92 -19.10 13.23
C ILE A 139 1.82 -20.12 12.52
N LEU A 140 2.45 -19.73 11.42
CA LEU A 140 3.35 -20.58 10.60
C LEU A 140 4.74 -19.94 10.46
N PRO A 141 5.54 -19.87 11.55
CA PRO A 141 6.91 -19.41 11.47
C PRO A 141 7.77 -20.39 10.65
N GLY A 142 8.79 -19.88 9.97
CA GLY A 142 9.72 -20.68 9.15
C GLY A 142 9.29 -20.88 7.70
N LYS A 143 8.15 -20.30 7.28
CA LYS A 143 7.62 -20.43 5.92
C LYS A 143 7.45 -19.05 5.25
N PRO A 144 8.52 -18.47 4.68
CA PRO A 144 8.47 -17.13 4.09
C PRO A 144 7.50 -17.02 2.91
N ILE A 145 7.46 -18.03 2.03
CA ILE A 145 6.58 -18.02 0.85
C ILE A 145 5.11 -18.05 1.26
N ALA A 146 4.76 -18.88 2.26
CA ALA A 146 3.39 -18.94 2.77
C ALA A 146 2.93 -17.59 3.37
N ASN A 147 3.84 -16.87 4.04
CA ASN A 147 3.56 -15.55 4.60
C ASN A 147 3.34 -14.50 3.50
N VAL A 148 4.19 -14.51 2.47
CA VAL A 148 4.06 -13.64 1.29
C VAL A 148 2.73 -13.89 0.57
N CYS A 149 2.37 -15.15 0.32
CA CYS A 149 1.09 -15.50 -0.28
C CYS A 149 -0.09 -15.03 0.58
N PHE A 150 -0.02 -15.19 1.90
CA PHE A 150 -1.05 -14.71 2.82
C PHE A 150 -1.23 -13.20 2.75
N LYS A 151 -0.13 -12.43 2.74
CA LYS A 151 -0.15 -10.98 2.55
C LYS A 151 -0.80 -10.58 1.22
N THR A 152 -0.43 -11.24 0.13
CA THR A 152 -0.99 -10.96 -1.20
C THR A 152 -2.51 -11.17 -1.22
N TYR A 153 -2.99 -12.31 -0.73
CA TYR A 153 -4.43 -12.58 -0.68
C TYR A 153 -5.19 -11.73 0.35
N GLY A 154 -4.57 -11.38 1.48
CA GLY A 154 -5.21 -10.63 2.56
C GLY A 154 -5.24 -9.12 2.32
N TYR A 155 -4.14 -8.53 1.85
CA TYR A 155 -4.00 -7.08 1.68
C TYR A 155 -4.14 -6.63 0.22
N ILE A 156 -3.45 -7.26 -0.73
CA ILE A 156 -3.46 -6.78 -2.12
C ILE A 156 -4.86 -6.95 -2.71
N SER A 157 -5.56 -8.05 -2.43
CA SER A 157 -6.96 -8.23 -2.84
C SER A 157 -7.87 -7.14 -2.27
N MET A 158 -7.66 -6.72 -1.02
CA MET A 158 -8.41 -5.61 -0.42
C MET A 158 -8.08 -4.28 -1.11
N ALA A 159 -6.80 -3.98 -1.33
CA ALA A 159 -6.37 -2.74 -2.00
C ALA A 159 -6.94 -2.65 -3.43
N GLN A 160 -6.95 -3.77 -4.16
CA GLN A 160 -7.58 -3.86 -5.49
C GLN A 160 -9.10 -3.65 -5.41
N ALA A 161 -9.78 -4.19 -4.39
CA ALA A 161 -11.21 -3.95 -4.19
C ALA A 161 -11.52 -2.45 -3.96
N VAL A 162 -10.69 -1.75 -3.18
CA VAL A 162 -10.82 -0.29 -2.97
C VAL A 162 -10.60 0.48 -4.27
N SER A 163 -9.56 0.14 -5.04
CA SER A 163 -9.30 0.78 -6.34
C SER A 163 -10.45 0.56 -7.32
N PHE A 164 -10.98 -0.67 -7.39
CA PHE A 164 -12.11 -1.03 -8.23
C PHE A 164 -13.37 -0.23 -7.86
N LEU A 165 -13.64 -0.03 -6.56
CA LEU A 165 -14.74 0.81 -6.09
C LEU A 165 -14.56 2.29 -6.44
N ASN A 166 -13.34 2.81 -6.34
CA ASN A 166 -13.02 4.19 -6.74
C ASN A 166 -13.31 4.42 -8.22
N ASP A 167 -12.95 3.47 -9.08
CA ASP A 167 -13.21 3.55 -10.51
C ASP A 167 -14.71 3.46 -10.83
N PHE A 168 -15.48 2.62 -10.12
CA PHE A 168 -16.94 2.60 -10.27
C PHE A 168 -17.57 3.93 -9.89
N LYS A 169 -17.07 4.56 -8.83
CA LYS A 169 -17.55 5.87 -8.39
C LYS A 169 -17.24 6.95 -9.43
N LEU A 170 -16.03 6.94 -9.99
CA LEU A 170 -15.65 7.83 -11.09
C LEU A 170 -16.55 7.60 -12.32
N GLY A 171 -16.76 6.35 -12.73
CA GLY A 171 -17.64 5.99 -13.84
C GLY A 171 -19.10 6.42 -13.62
N HIS A 172 -19.59 6.33 -12.37
CA HIS A 172 -20.92 6.79 -11.98
C HIS A 172 -21.07 8.32 -12.10
N TYR A 173 -20.02 9.07 -11.79
CA TYR A 173 -19.99 10.52 -11.98
C TYR A 173 -19.91 10.90 -13.47
N MET A 174 -19.10 10.17 -14.25
CA MET A 174 -18.92 10.38 -15.69
C MET A 174 -20.05 9.84 -16.57
N LYS A 175 -21.05 9.15 -15.99
CA LYS A 175 -22.19 8.54 -16.71
C LYS A 175 -21.79 7.43 -17.68
N ILE A 176 -20.77 6.67 -17.33
CA ILE A 176 -20.34 5.50 -18.09
C ILE A 176 -21.28 4.32 -17.77
N PRO A 177 -21.77 3.56 -18.77
CA PRO A 177 -22.59 2.37 -18.52
C PRO A 177 -21.87 1.37 -17.61
N PRO A 178 -22.49 0.90 -16.51
CA PRO A 178 -21.81 0.11 -15.48
C PRO A 178 -21.39 -1.28 -15.97
N ARG A 179 -22.13 -1.90 -16.90
CA ARG A 179 -21.75 -3.18 -17.51
C ARG A 179 -20.48 -3.07 -18.34
N SER A 180 -20.38 -2.02 -19.15
CA SER A 180 -19.19 -1.75 -19.95
C SER A 180 -17.99 -1.47 -19.04
N MET A 181 -18.18 -0.70 -17.97
CA MET A 181 -17.14 -0.43 -16.98
C MET A 181 -16.61 -1.72 -16.35
N PHE A 182 -17.50 -2.62 -15.91
CA PHE A 182 -17.10 -3.92 -15.34
C PHE A 182 -16.29 -4.74 -16.33
N VAL A 183 -16.74 -4.88 -17.58
CA VAL A 183 -16.03 -5.69 -18.59
C VAL A 183 -14.65 -5.11 -18.89
N VAL A 184 -14.55 -3.78 -19.08
CA VAL A 184 -13.27 -3.10 -19.36
C VAL A 184 -12.30 -3.24 -18.20
N GLN A 185 -12.76 -3.08 -16.96
CA GLN A 185 -11.91 -3.27 -15.78
C GLN A 185 -11.37 -4.70 -15.69
N ASN A 186 -12.22 -5.71 -15.86
CA ASN A 186 -11.80 -7.11 -15.81
C ASN A 186 -10.78 -7.46 -16.90
N ILE A 187 -11.06 -7.03 -18.14
CA ILE A 187 -10.11 -7.22 -19.26
C ILE A 187 -8.81 -6.48 -18.96
N GLY A 188 -8.89 -5.23 -18.47
CA GLY A 188 -7.73 -4.44 -18.09
C GLY A 188 -6.88 -5.12 -17.02
N THR A 189 -7.48 -5.70 -15.99
CA THR A 189 -6.77 -6.46 -14.95
C THR A 189 -6.08 -7.70 -15.52
N VAL A 190 -6.73 -8.44 -16.43
CA VAL A 190 -6.12 -9.62 -17.09
C VAL A 190 -4.95 -9.20 -17.97
N ILE A 191 -5.09 -8.15 -18.76
CA ILE A 191 -4.02 -7.62 -19.62
C ILE A 191 -2.87 -7.13 -18.75
N ALA A 192 -3.13 -6.29 -17.74
CA ALA A 192 -2.11 -5.74 -16.86
C ALA A 192 -1.34 -6.85 -16.11
N GLY A 193 -2.05 -7.85 -15.58
CA GLY A 193 -1.43 -9.01 -14.91
C GLY A 193 -0.55 -9.83 -15.86
N THR A 194 -1.03 -10.09 -17.08
CA THR A 194 -0.29 -10.87 -18.09
C THR A 194 0.94 -10.12 -18.59
N VAL A 195 0.81 -8.83 -18.91
CA VAL A 195 1.92 -7.99 -19.37
C VAL A 195 2.98 -7.82 -18.28
N ASN A 196 2.58 -7.55 -17.03
CA ASN A 196 3.53 -7.45 -15.91
C ASN A 196 4.30 -8.76 -15.71
N LEU A 197 3.62 -9.91 -15.76
CA LEU A 197 4.28 -11.21 -15.64
C LEU A 197 5.22 -11.49 -16.82
N ALA A 198 4.80 -11.20 -18.05
CA ALA A 198 5.61 -11.39 -19.25
C ALA A 198 6.87 -10.51 -19.24
N VAL A 199 6.74 -9.24 -18.86
CA VAL A 199 7.88 -8.32 -18.73
C VAL A 199 8.81 -8.75 -17.61
N ALA A 200 8.28 -9.15 -16.45
CA ALA A 200 9.11 -9.67 -15.35
C ALA A 200 9.90 -10.91 -15.78
N TRP A 201 9.25 -11.86 -16.46
CA TRP A 201 9.91 -13.06 -16.99
C TRP A 201 10.97 -12.72 -18.04
N TRP A 202 10.67 -11.78 -18.94
CA TRP A 202 11.61 -11.32 -19.96
C TRP A 202 12.85 -10.67 -19.35
N LEU A 203 12.67 -9.78 -18.37
CA LEU A 203 13.78 -9.12 -17.67
C LEU A 203 14.67 -10.13 -16.93
N LEU A 204 14.06 -11.07 -16.19
CA LEU A 204 14.80 -12.09 -15.43
C LEU A 204 15.59 -13.07 -16.32
N THR A 205 15.19 -13.25 -17.58
CA THR A 205 15.86 -14.17 -18.51
C THR A 205 16.87 -13.48 -19.42
N THR A 206 16.73 -12.17 -19.65
CA THR A 206 17.53 -11.41 -20.62
C THR A 206 18.66 -10.62 -19.97
N VAL A 207 18.44 -10.07 -18.77
CA VAL A 207 19.45 -9.28 -18.08
C VAL A 207 20.22 -10.17 -17.10
N GLU A 208 21.53 -10.22 -17.25
CA GLU A 208 22.39 -11.00 -16.37
C GLU A 208 22.54 -10.30 -14.99
N ASN A 209 22.52 -11.08 -13.91
CA ASN A 209 22.74 -10.61 -12.53
C ASN A 209 21.76 -9.51 -12.04
N VAL A 210 20.50 -9.54 -12.51
CA VAL A 210 19.43 -8.61 -12.07
C VAL A 210 19.25 -8.66 -10.55
N CYS A 211 19.14 -7.49 -9.92
CA CYS A 211 19.01 -7.30 -8.47
C CYS A 211 20.21 -7.80 -7.64
N GLN A 212 21.38 -8.07 -8.25
CA GLN A 212 22.59 -8.50 -7.54
C GLN A 212 23.65 -7.39 -7.54
N ASP A 213 23.53 -6.46 -6.59
CA ASP A 213 24.35 -5.22 -6.54
C ASP A 213 25.86 -5.46 -6.65
N HIS A 214 26.36 -6.57 -6.09
CA HIS A 214 27.78 -6.93 -6.08
C HIS A 214 28.35 -7.38 -7.43
N LEU A 215 27.49 -7.82 -8.37
CA LEU A 215 27.89 -8.25 -9.73
C LEU A 215 27.48 -7.23 -10.79
N LEU A 216 26.72 -6.21 -10.40
CA LEU A 216 26.26 -5.16 -11.28
C LEU A 216 27.35 -4.08 -11.41
N PRO A 217 27.50 -3.46 -12.60
CA PRO A 217 28.35 -2.28 -12.73
C PRO A 217 27.81 -1.16 -11.82
N PRO A 218 28.70 -0.28 -11.29
CA PRO A 218 28.36 0.68 -10.24
C PRO A 218 27.24 1.67 -10.59
N ASN A 219 26.93 1.85 -11.89
CA ASN A 219 25.84 2.72 -12.38
C ASN A 219 24.70 1.94 -13.03
N SER A 220 24.56 0.64 -12.72
CA SER A 220 23.49 -0.17 -13.28
C SER A 220 22.13 0.22 -12.70
N PRO A 221 21.09 0.43 -13.53
CA PRO A 221 19.75 0.75 -13.04
C PRO A 221 19.02 -0.48 -12.44
N TRP A 222 19.61 -1.68 -12.52
CA TRP A 222 18.97 -2.96 -12.22
C TRP A 222 19.11 -3.42 -10.76
N THR A 223 18.95 -2.50 -9.80
CA THR A 223 19.15 -2.74 -8.36
C THR A 223 17.89 -3.22 -7.60
N CYS A 224 16.71 -3.19 -8.23
CA CYS A 224 15.44 -3.72 -7.71
C CYS A 224 15.12 -3.41 -6.22
N PRO A 225 15.15 -2.13 -5.80
CA PRO A 225 15.08 -1.78 -4.38
C PRO A 225 13.74 -2.18 -3.73
N CYS A 226 12.63 -2.07 -4.45
CA CYS A 226 11.31 -2.50 -3.94
C CYS A 226 11.25 -4.01 -3.69
N ASP A 227 11.81 -4.82 -4.59
CA ASP A 227 11.80 -6.28 -4.47
C ASP A 227 12.69 -6.75 -3.33
N ARG A 228 13.81 -6.05 -3.10
CA ARG A 228 14.68 -6.32 -1.94
C ARG A 228 13.98 -6.06 -0.62
N VAL A 229 13.26 -4.94 -0.48
CA VAL A 229 12.44 -4.65 0.72
C VAL A 229 11.36 -5.72 0.91
N PHE A 230 10.75 -6.19 -0.18
CA PHE A 230 9.76 -7.26 -0.12
C PHE A 230 10.37 -8.60 0.30
N PHE A 231 11.57 -8.91 -0.17
CA PHE A 231 12.35 -10.09 0.25
C PHE A 231 12.74 -10.01 1.73
N ASP A 232 13.30 -8.90 2.18
CA ASP A 232 13.69 -8.68 3.57
C ASP A 232 12.49 -8.81 4.52
N ALA A 233 11.33 -8.25 4.12
CA ALA A 233 10.09 -8.43 4.85
C ALA A 233 9.68 -9.91 4.96
N SER A 234 9.83 -10.70 3.89
CA SER A 234 9.52 -12.14 3.91
C SER A 234 10.41 -12.92 4.89
N VAL A 235 11.68 -12.53 5.03
CA VAL A 235 12.63 -13.13 5.97
C VAL A 235 12.26 -12.79 7.41
N ILE A 236 12.01 -11.51 7.68
CA ILE A 236 11.68 -11.00 9.02
C ILE A 236 10.36 -11.58 9.52
N TRP A 237 9.30 -11.44 8.72
CA TRP A 237 7.95 -11.80 9.14
C TRP A 237 7.64 -13.29 8.94
N GLY A 238 8.19 -13.92 7.91
CA GLY A 238 7.86 -15.30 7.55
C GLY A 238 8.89 -16.34 7.99
N LEU A 239 10.18 -16.15 7.68
CA LEU A 239 11.22 -17.13 7.98
C LEU A 239 11.58 -17.14 9.47
N VAL A 240 11.96 -15.99 10.03
CA VAL A 240 12.34 -15.85 11.44
C VAL A 240 11.09 -15.77 12.33
N GLY A 241 10.11 -14.98 11.87
CA GLY A 241 8.82 -14.80 12.50
C GLY A 241 8.84 -13.77 13.63
N PRO A 242 7.69 -13.15 13.94
CA PRO A 242 7.57 -12.10 14.94
C PRO A 242 7.95 -12.58 16.36
N LYS A 243 7.81 -13.88 16.65
CA LYS A 243 8.19 -14.48 17.95
C LYS A 243 9.66 -14.26 18.30
N ARG A 244 10.56 -14.22 17.33
CA ARG A 244 12.02 -14.13 17.55
C ARG A 244 12.60 -12.75 17.26
N ILE A 245 11.77 -11.81 16.80
CA ILE A 245 12.19 -10.44 16.51
C ILE A 245 11.52 -9.47 17.49
N PHE A 246 10.19 -9.51 17.56
CA PHE A 246 9.37 -8.57 18.33
C PHE A 246 8.86 -9.15 19.66
N SER A 247 9.11 -10.42 19.98
CA SER A 247 8.71 -11.01 21.27
C SER A 247 9.89 -11.05 22.26
N PRO A 248 9.73 -11.51 23.51
CA PRO A 248 10.82 -11.56 24.50
C PRO A 248 12.05 -12.36 24.06
N LEU A 249 11.90 -13.22 23.05
CA LEU A 249 12.99 -14.01 22.45
C LEU A 249 13.84 -13.22 21.44
N GLY A 250 13.50 -11.96 21.16
CA GLY A 250 14.16 -11.11 20.16
C GLY A 250 14.62 -9.76 20.71
N ASN A 251 15.48 -9.08 19.94
CA ASN A 251 16.08 -7.80 20.33
C ASN A 251 15.15 -6.59 20.20
N TYR A 252 14.03 -6.72 19.48
CA TYR A 252 13.16 -5.59 19.10
C TYR A 252 11.78 -5.64 19.77
N SER A 253 11.67 -6.24 20.96
CA SER A 253 10.43 -6.30 21.72
C SER A 253 9.85 -4.92 22.06
N ALA A 254 10.72 -3.92 22.22
CA ALA A 254 10.34 -2.55 22.49
C ALA A 254 9.51 -1.91 21.36
N LEU A 255 9.64 -2.38 20.11
CA LEU A 255 8.87 -1.83 18.99
C LEU A 255 7.36 -2.05 19.14
N ASN A 256 6.91 -3.06 19.88
CA ASN A 256 5.47 -3.25 20.13
C ASN A 256 4.84 -2.09 20.92
N TRP A 257 5.62 -1.31 21.68
CA TRP A 257 5.11 -0.13 22.38
C TRP A 257 4.61 0.94 21.41
N PHE A 258 5.08 0.95 20.16
CA PHE A 258 4.55 1.84 19.14
C PHE A 258 3.09 1.53 18.79
N PHE A 259 2.61 0.28 18.94
CA PHE A 259 1.18 0.00 18.83
C PHE A 259 0.37 0.75 19.89
N LEU A 260 0.86 0.79 21.13
CA LEU A 260 0.23 1.51 22.23
C LEU A 260 0.31 3.03 22.00
N GLY A 261 1.48 3.53 21.59
CA GLY A 261 1.66 4.95 21.24
C GLY A 261 0.72 5.39 20.12
N GLY A 262 0.54 4.54 19.10
CA GLY A 262 -0.43 4.73 18.03
C GLY A 262 -1.87 4.75 18.52
N ALA A 263 -2.25 3.88 19.45
CA ALA A 263 -3.60 3.85 20.02
C ALA A 263 -3.91 5.09 20.87
N LEU A 264 -2.95 5.50 21.70
CA LEU A 264 -3.13 6.60 22.63
C LEU A 264 -3.03 7.97 21.95
N GLY A 265 -2.22 8.09 20.90
CA GLY A 265 -1.97 9.36 20.22
C GLY A 265 -3.23 10.12 19.81
N PRO A 266 -4.15 9.53 19.01
CA PRO A 266 -5.39 10.21 18.62
C PRO A 266 -6.34 10.48 19.80
N VAL A 267 -6.33 9.61 20.81
CA VAL A 267 -7.12 9.83 22.04
C VAL A 267 -6.62 11.05 22.80
N VAL A 268 -5.29 11.22 22.89
CA VAL A 268 -4.66 12.39 23.52
C VAL A 268 -5.00 13.66 22.73
N VAL A 269 -4.92 13.64 21.39
CA VAL A 269 -5.34 14.77 20.54
C VAL A 269 -6.81 15.11 20.76
N TRP A 270 -7.68 14.10 20.90
CA TRP A 270 -9.10 14.30 21.19
C TRP A 270 -9.35 14.92 22.57
N LEU A 271 -8.62 14.48 23.60
CA LEU A 271 -8.68 15.07 24.93
C LEU A 271 -8.24 16.54 24.91
N PHE A 272 -7.16 16.86 24.18
CA PHE A 272 -6.70 18.24 24.02
C PHE A 272 -7.72 19.11 23.29
N HIS A 273 -8.37 18.59 22.25
CA HIS A 273 -9.46 19.29 21.56
C HIS A 273 -10.62 19.61 22.52
N LYS A 274 -10.96 18.67 23.43
CA LYS A 274 -12.02 18.88 24.42
C LYS A 274 -11.61 19.85 25.54
N ALA A 275 -10.34 19.85 25.95
CA ALA A 275 -9.82 20.73 26.99
C ALA A 275 -9.61 22.18 26.49
N PHE A 276 -9.25 22.36 25.21
CA PHE A 276 -8.96 23.67 24.60
C PHE A 276 -9.88 23.96 23.39
N PRO A 277 -11.20 24.17 23.61
CA PRO A 277 -12.16 24.37 22.52
C PRO A 277 -11.91 25.63 21.68
N ASN A 278 -11.15 26.60 22.20
CA ASN A 278 -10.83 27.84 21.50
C ASN A 278 -9.79 27.68 20.37
N GLN A 279 -9.03 26.58 20.36
CA GLN A 279 -7.92 26.37 19.42
C GLN A 279 -8.36 25.51 18.23
N LYS A 280 -8.72 26.18 17.12
CA LYS A 280 -9.25 25.53 15.90
C LYS A 280 -8.24 24.66 15.12
N TRP A 281 -6.94 24.71 15.46
CA TRP A 281 -5.89 23.94 14.79
C TRP A 281 -5.69 22.53 15.35
N ILE A 282 -6.01 22.32 16.63
CA ILE A 282 -5.92 21.01 17.29
C ILE A 282 -6.76 19.93 16.58
N PRO A 283 -8.03 20.17 16.20
CA PRO A 283 -8.82 19.16 15.48
C PRO A 283 -8.37 18.93 14.03
N LEU A 284 -7.51 19.80 13.48
CA LEU A 284 -6.95 19.63 12.13
C LEU A 284 -5.69 18.74 12.13
N THR A 285 -5.17 18.39 13.32
CA THR A 285 -3.94 17.60 13.46
C THR A 285 -4.25 16.11 13.36
N ASN A 286 -4.11 15.55 12.16
CA ASN A 286 -4.32 14.13 11.91
C ASN A 286 -3.03 13.34 12.15
N LEU A 287 -2.85 12.83 13.36
CA LEU A 287 -1.72 11.96 13.70
C LEU A 287 -1.54 10.74 12.76
N PRO A 288 -2.60 10.06 12.27
CA PRO A 288 -2.43 8.96 11.32
C PRO A 288 -1.79 9.40 10.00
N VAL A 289 -2.07 10.63 9.55
CA VAL A 289 -1.49 11.16 8.31
C VAL A 289 -0.01 11.49 8.51
N LEU A 290 0.35 12.02 9.68
CA LEU A 290 1.75 12.31 10.02
C LEU A 290 2.58 11.02 10.11
N LEU A 291 2.06 9.99 10.77
CA LEU A 291 2.74 8.69 10.87
C LEU A 291 2.70 7.91 9.54
N GLY A 292 1.62 8.07 8.76
CA GLY A 292 1.49 7.47 7.43
C GLY A 292 2.40 8.12 6.38
N ALA A 293 2.90 9.33 6.62
CA ALA A 293 3.81 10.01 5.69
C ALA A 293 5.09 9.21 5.43
N THR A 294 5.56 8.42 6.41
CA THR A 294 6.77 7.60 6.27
C THR A 294 6.52 6.24 5.62
N ALA A 295 5.32 5.96 5.10
CA ALA A 295 4.97 4.63 4.56
C ALA A 295 5.81 4.19 3.36
N ALA A 296 6.42 5.13 2.62
CA ALA A 296 7.31 4.84 1.50
C ALA A 296 8.77 4.58 1.92
N MET A 297 9.12 4.82 3.19
CA MET A 297 10.43 4.43 3.74
C MET A 297 10.36 2.95 4.14
N PRO A 298 11.33 2.11 3.79
CA PRO A 298 12.10 2.04 2.54
C PRO A 298 11.22 1.55 1.36
N PRO A 299 11.64 1.75 0.09
CA PRO A 299 13.00 2.11 -0.36
C PRO A 299 13.23 3.61 -0.56
N ALA A 300 12.23 4.47 -0.35
CA ALA A 300 12.41 5.90 -0.60
C ALA A 300 13.52 6.47 0.29
N THR A 301 14.52 7.06 -0.37
CA THR A 301 15.73 7.59 0.26
C THR A 301 15.49 8.93 0.95
N SER A 302 16.50 9.38 1.70
CA SER A 302 16.44 10.66 2.42
C SER A 302 16.21 11.84 1.47
N LEU A 303 16.84 11.81 0.29
CA LEU A 303 16.67 12.82 -0.75
C LEU A 303 15.22 12.92 -1.23
N ASN A 304 14.55 11.79 -1.45
CA ASN A 304 13.16 11.76 -1.89
C ASN A 304 12.23 12.49 -0.90
N PHE A 305 12.42 12.25 0.40
CA PHE A 305 11.64 12.91 1.43
C PHE A 305 11.96 14.40 1.59
N ASN A 306 13.23 14.78 1.52
CA ASN A 306 13.62 16.19 1.56
C ASN A 306 13.05 16.96 0.36
N CYS A 307 13.16 16.41 -0.86
CA CYS A 307 12.55 16.99 -2.05
C CYS A 307 11.02 17.09 -1.93
N TRP A 308 10.37 16.03 -1.45
CA TRP A 308 8.92 16.03 -1.21
C TRP A 308 8.49 17.12 -0.22
N LEU A 309 9.22 17.29 0.89
CA LEU A 309 8.96 18.35 1.87
C LEU A 309 9.14 19.75 1.27
N ILE A 310 10.20 19.98 0.51
CA ILE A 310 10.48 21.29 -0.11
C ILE A 310 9.41 21.64 -1.14
N ILE A 311 9.13 20.73 -2.08
CA ILE A 311 8.10 20.94 -3.12
C ILE A 311 6.72 21.07 -2.46
N GLY A 312 6.43 20.23 -1.47
CA GLY A 312 5.20 20.30 -0.69
C GLY A 312 5.03 21.66 -0.01
N PHE A 313 6.08 22.22 0.60
CA PHE A 313 6.06 23.54 1.20
C PHE A 313 5.87 24.66 0.18
N ILE A 314 6.58 24.62 -0.95
CA ILE A 314 6.46 25.63 -2.01
C ILE A 314 5.02 25.67 -2.55
N PHE A 315 4.45 24.52 -2.92
CA PHE A 315 3.12 24.50 -3.54
C PHE A 315 1.99 24.69 -2.52
N ASN A 316 2.06 24.06 -1.34
CA ASN A 316 0.96 24.10 -0.37
C ASN A 316 1.01 25.28 0.59
N TYR A 317 2.19 25.87 0.86
CA TYR A 317 2.30 27.06 1.70
C TYR A 317 2.50 28.33 0.87
N TYR A 318 3.55 28.40 0.04
CA TYR A 318 3.89 29.62 -0.68
C TYR A 318 2.88 29.92 -1.81
N VAL A 319 2.71 29.01 -2.77
CA VAL A 319 1.82 29.21 -3.92
C VAL A 319 0.36 29.33 -3.46
N PHE A 320 -0.06 28.54 -2.46
CA PHE A 320 -1.40 28.65 -1.90
C PHE A 320 -1.67 30.03 -1.27
N LYS A 321 -0.71 30.59 -0.53
CA LYS A 321 -0.85 31.89 0.14
C LYS A 321 -0.84 33.06 -0.83
N TYR A 322 0.06 33.06 -1.81
CA TYR A 322 0.24 34.20 -2.72
C TYR A 322 -0.60 34.11 -4.01
N ARG A 323 -0.98 32.91 -4.47
CA ARG A 323 -1.68 32.69 -5.76
C ARG A 323 -2.77 31.61 -5.66
N LYS A 324 -3.66 31.75 -4.67
CA LYS A 324 -4.74 30.79 -4.39
C LYS A 324 -5.60 30.41 -5.61
N GLY A 325 -5.96 31.39 -6.46
CA GLY A 325 -6.80 31.13 -7.65
C GLY A 325 -6.12 30.23 -8.69
N TRP A 326 -4.79 30.35 -8.85
CA TRP A 326 -4.03 29.46 -9.72
C TRP A 326 -3.95 28.06 -9.11
N TRP A 327 -3.66 27.98 -7.81
CA TRP A 327 -3.51 26.71 -7.09
C TRP A 327 -4.79 25.86 -7.18
N GLN A 328 -5.97 26.44 -6.94
CA GLN A 328 -7.24 25.72 -6.99
C GLN A 328 -7.57 25.15 -8.38
N ARG A 329 -7.12 25.82 -9.45
CA ARG A 329 -7.46 25.43 -10.83
C ARG A 329 -6.46 24.46 -11.43
N TYR A 330 -5.16 24.64 -11.15
CA TYR A 330 -4.10 23.95 -11.91
C TYR A 330 -3.22 23.03 -11.08
N ASN A 331 -3.20 23.12 -9.75
CA ASN A 331 -2.26 22.34 -8.93
C ASN A 331 -2.43 20.82 -9.13
N TYR A 332 -3.67 20.33 -9.09
CA TYR A 332 -3.96 18.90 -9.31
C TYR A 332 -3.66 18.45 -10.74
N VAL A 333 -3.92 19.31 -11.73
CA VAL A 333 -3.63 19.01 -13.14
C VAL A 333 -2.12 18.96 -13.37
N LEU A 334 -1.36 19.89 -12.78
CA LEU A 334 0.10 19.89 -12.84
C LEU A 334 0.69 18.64 -12.17
N SER A 335 0.19 18.25 -11.00
CA SER A 335 0.61 17.01 -10.33
C SER A 335 0.40 15.80 -11.24
N ALA A 336 -0.80 15.64 -11.81
CA ALA A 336 -1.09 14.54 -12.73
C ALA A 336 -0.21 14.58 -14.00
N ALA A 337 0.09 15.77 -14.51
CA ALA A 337 0.96 15.94 -15.67
C ALA A 337 2.42 15.57 -15.37
N LEU A 338 2.93 15.88 -14.17
CA LEU A 338 4.27 15.50 -13.73
C LEU A 338 4.39 13.98 -13.57
N ASP A 339 3.40 13.33 -12.95
CA ASP A 339 3.37 11.87 -12.78
C ASP A 339 3.32 11.15 -14.14
N ALA A 340 2.43 11.59 -15.03
CA ALA A 340 2.34 11.04 -16.39
C ALA A 340 3.62 11.32 -17.19
N GLY A 341 4.16 12.52 -17.09
CA GLY A 341 5.40 12.92 -17.77
C GLY A 341 6.58 12.06 -17.36
N LEU A 342 6.74 11.78 -16.06
CA LEU A 342 7.76 10.88 -15.55
C LEU A 342 7.60 9.46 -16.11
N ALA A 343 6.37 8.92 -16.14
CA ALA A 343 6.11 7.60 -16.68
C ALA A 343 6.46 7.50 -18.19
N PHE A 344 6.01 8.46 -18.99
CA PHE A 344 6.31 8.49 -20.43
C PHE A 344 7.81 8.67 -20.70
N MET A 345 8.47 9.58 -19.97
CA MET A 345 9.91 9.78 -20.09
C MET A 345 10.69 8.54 -19.65
N GLY A 346 10.26 7.85 -18.60
CA GLY A 346 10.89 6.61 -18.14
C GLY A 346 10.88 5.52 -19.22
N VAL A 347 9.73 5.31 -19.88
CA VAL A 347 9.62 4.37 -21.00
C VAL A 347 10.50 4.79 -22.18
N LEU A 348 10.51 6.07 -22.52
CA LEU A 348 11.33 6.59 -23.62
C LEU A 348 12.83 6.40 -23.34
N LEU A 349 13.30 6.78 -22.15
CA LEU A 349 14.71 6.62 -21.74
C LEU A 349 15.11 5.15 -21.65
N TYR A 350 14.18 4.28 -21.24
CA TYR A 350 14.41 2.84 -21.21
C TYR A 350 14.73 2.28 -22.61
N PHE A 351 13.85 2.52 -23.58
CA PHE A 351 14.01 1.98 -24.94
C PHE A 351 15.15 2.65 -25.72
N THR A 352 15.39 3.95 -25.52
CA THR A 352 16.39 4.69 -26.30
C THR A 352 17.80 4.52 -25.74
N LEU A 353 17.98 4.65 -24.42
CA LEU A 353 19.30 4.72 -23.80
C LEU A 353 19.63 3.46 -23.00
N THR A 354 18.73 3.04 -22.12
CA THR A 354 19.01 1.98 -21.14
C THR A 354 19.25 0.64 -21.82
N MET A 355 18.45 0.28 -22.85
CA MET A 355 18.70 -0.95 -23.61
C MET A 355 20.01 -0.94 -24.41
N HIS A 356 20.54 0.23 -24.77
CA HIS A 356 21.82 0.37 -25.46
C HIS A 356 23.01 0.52 -24.51
N GLY A 357 22.78 0.40 -23.19
CA GLY A 357 23.82 0.54 -22.17
C GLY A 357 24.34 1.96 -21.99
N ILE A 358 23.62 2.98 -22.48
CA ILE A 358 24.04 4.37 -22.40
C ILE A 358 23.45 5.00 -21.14
N SER A 359 24.27 5.26 -20.13
CA SER A 359 23.87 6.03 -18.94
C SER A 359 24.18 7.52 -19.13
N ILE A 360 23.18 8.38 -18.98
CA ILE A 360 23.39 9.84 -18.93
C ILE A 360 23.55 10.25 -17.47
N SER A 361 24.78 10.52 -17.03
CA SER A 361 25.05 11.17 -15.75
C SER A 361 24.86 12.69 -15.90
N ARG A 362 23.74 13.23 -15.40
CA ARG A 362 23.49 14.66 -15.24
C ARG A 362 23.43 15.02 -13.75
N TRP A 363 23.55 16.30 -13.44
CA TRP A 363 23.33 16.79 -12.09
C TRP A 363 21.95 16.35 -11.56
N GLY A 364 21.94 15.50 -10.54
CA GLY A 364 20.74 14.89 -9.94
C GLY A 364 20.33 13.51 -10.46
N SER A 365 21.08 12.90 -11.40
CA SER A 365 20.86 11.49 -11.82
C SER A 365 21.68 10.48 -11.03
N ASP A 366 22.84 10.91 -10.53
CA ASP A 366 23.63 10.12 -9.59
C ASP A 366 22.86 10.16 -8.27
N GLY A 367 22.54 8.98 -7.72
CA GLY A 367 21.62 8.83 -6.59
C GLY A 367 22.12 9.47 -5.29
N GLU A 368 22.27 8.68 -4.23
CA GLU A 368 22.98 9.20 -3.05
C GLU A 368 24.48 9.12 -3.34
N HIS A 369 25.22 10.23 -3.17
CA HIS A 369 26.69 10.30 -3.30
C HIS A 369 27.42 9.56 -2.16
N CYS A 370 26.81 8.50 -1.63
CA CYS A 370 27.42 7.61 -0.65
C CYS A 370 27.76 6.32 -1.37
N ASP A 371 29.05 6.01 -1.45
CA ASP A 371 29.52 4.72 -1.94
C ASP A 371 28.93 3.59 -1.07
N LEU A 372 28.57 2.47 -1.71
CA LEU A 372 27.95 1.28 -1.11
C LEU A 372 28.80 0.64 0.00
#